data_AF-A0A212KRP5-F1
#
_entry.id   AF-A0A212KRP5-F1
#
_cell.length_a   1.000
_cell.length_b   1.000
_cell.length_c   1.000
_cell.angle_alpha   90.00
_cell.angle_beta   90.00
_cell.angle_gamma   90.00
#
_symmetry.space_group_name_H-M   'P 1'
#
loop_
_entity.id
_entity.type
_entity.pdbx_description
1 polymer ?
#
loop_
_entity_poly.entity_id
_entity_poly.type
_entity_poly.pdbx_seq_one_letter_code
_entity_poly.pdbx_strand_id
1 'polypeptide(L)'
;MFFSTPSRPEDSSLIDRWKSVAPYAAPPIAAATAIIPAMPGYITKTALQLEQAPKLSLTGCLRTAFKAAPTIGVIVGTQMIAQPCVERRFQNNETGHTPEWAVLAASSTVVGAASAPMFAVFNGQTMGWSPLKSLRKLCIKQAAYISCKEVLFVGGIQARGRVREAISPVTKTNRVADAAAGFIGGAIGTGLGHPADTALTRTQAGLPTRLVHLWRGCVPRFIAGGVFGACFATVCHILNPEDAE
;
A
#
# COMPACT_ATOMS: atom_id res chain seq x y z
N MET A 1 -5.08 53.54 -36.42
CA MET A 1 -4.19 52.46 -35.95
C MET A 1 -4.80 51.89 -34.66
N PHE A 2 -5.53 50.78 -34.77
CA PHE A 2 -5.95 50.01 -33.60
C PHE A 2 -4.82 49.02 -33.29
N PHE A 3 -4.20 49.18 -32.13
CA PHE A 3 -3.27 48.17 -31.62
C PHE A 3 -4.09 46.97 -31.15
N SER A 4 -4.10 45.91 -31.96
CA SER A 4 -4.52 44.58 -31.50
C SER A 4 -3.54 44.14 -30.41
N THR A 5 -3.98 44.15 -29.15
CA THR A 5 -3.27 43.45 -28.08
C THR A 5 -3.20 41.98 -28.45
N PRO A 6 -2.01 41.35 -28.42
CA PRO A 6 -1.92 39.90 -28.61
C PRO A 6 -2.70 39.23 -27.49
N SER A 7 -3.67 38.39 -27.86
CA SER A 7 -4.33 37.47 -26.94
C SER A 7 -3.26 36.68 -26.19
N ARG A 8 -3.23 36.84 -24.87
CA ARG A 8 -2.39 36.02 -23.99
C ARG A 8 -2.62 34.55 -24.36
N PRO A 9 -1.57 33.74 -24.58
CA PRO A 9 -1.76 32.31 -24.74
C PRO A 9 -2.53 31.82 -23.51
N GLU A 10 -3.61 31.08 -23.73
CA GLU A 10 -4.39 30.44 -22.67
C GLU A 10 -3.41 29.66 -21.78
N ASP A 11 -3.17 30.20 -20.59
CA ASP A 11 -2.50 29.46 -19.53
C ASP A 11 -3.38 28.25 -19.24
N SER A 12 -3.02 27.09 -19.81
CA SER A 12 -3.51 25.80 -19.33
C SER A 12 -3.34 25.83 -17.81
N SER A 13 -4.43 25.95 -17.07
CA SER A 13 -4.36 26.32 -15.66
C SER A 13 -3.50 25.28 -14.94
N LEU A 14 -2.76 25.65 -13.89
CA LEU A 14 -2.00 24.69 -13.08
C LEU A 14 -2.89 23.52 -12.61
N ILE A 15 -4.21 23.77 -12.51
CA ILE A 15 -5.25 22.79 -12.21
C ILE A 15 -5.38 21.76 -13.33
N ASP A 16 -5.41 22.16 -14.60
CA ASP A 16 -5.51 21.23 -15.74
C ASP A 16 -4.25 20.35 -15.85
N ARG A 17 -3.07 20.97 -15.60
CA ARG A 17 -1.81 20.21 -15.51
C ARG A 17 -1.85 19.22 -14.35
N TRP A 18 -2.33 19.63 -13.17
CA TRP A 18 -2.49 18.72 -12.04
C TRP A 18 -3.47 17.58 -12.35
N LYS A 19 -4.65 17.86 -12.93
CA LYS A 19 -5.64 16.84 -13.30
C LYS A 19 -5.04 15.75 -14.20
N SER A 20 -4.18 16.11 -15.16
CA SER A 20 -3.50 15.12 -16.01
C SER A 20 -2.47 14.25 -15.28
N VAL A 21 -1.88 14.74 -14.19
CA VAL A 21 -0.81 14.06 -13.43
C VAL A 21 -1.33 13.37 -12.17
N ALA A 22 -2.42 13.87 -11.58
CA ALA A 22 -2.99 13.42 -10.31
C ALA A 22 -3.25 11.90 -10.26
N PRO A 23 -3.77 11.24 -11.31
CA PRO A 23 -3.97 9.78 -11.29
C PRO A 23 -2.69 8.97 -11.03
N TYR A 24 -1.53 9.53 -11.37
CA TYR A 24 -0.22 8.88 -11.22
C TYR A 24 0.55 9.37 -9.98
N ALA A 25 0.31 10.61 -9.55
CA ALA A 25 1.03 11.23 -8.44
C ALA A 25 0.27 11.20 -7.11
N ALA A 26 -1.06 11.38 -7.12
CA ALA A 26 -1.85 11.45 -5.90
C ALA A 26 -1.77 10.17 -5.07
N PRO A 27 -1.90 8.95 -5.65
CA PRO A 27 -1.83 7.73 -4.86
C PRO A 27 -0.47 7.45 -4.19
N PRO A 28 0.70 7.56 -4.86
CA PRO A 28 1.98 7.38 -4.16
C PRO A 28 2.22 8.44 -3.08
N ILE A 29 1.77 9.69 -3.28
CA ILE A 29 1.81 10.75 -2.26
C ILE A 29 0.90 10.40 -1.08
N ALA A 30 -0.32 9.94 -1.37
CA ALA A 30 -1.29 9.52 -0.36
C ALA A 30 -0.75 8.35 0.47
N ALA A 31 -0.13 7.36 -0.17
CA ALA A 31 0.48 6.23 0.51
C ALA A 31 1.65 6.65 1.40
N ALA A 32 2.54 7.52 0.89
CA ALA A 32 3.65 8.06 1.65
C ALA A 32 3.18 8.88 2.87
N THR A 33 2.04 9.56 2.76
CA THR A 33 1.43 10.30 3.88
C THR A 33 0.75 9.35 4.87
N ALA A 34 -0.03 8.39 4.37
CA ALA A 34 -0.83 7.46 5.16
C ALA A 34 0.00 6.50 6.02
N ILE A 35 1.25 6.22 5.65
CA ILE A 35 2.10 5.37 6.48
C ILE A 35 2.51 6.04 7.80
N ILE A 36 2.52 7.37 7.86
CA ILE A 36 2.96 8.11 9.05
C ILE A 36 2.13 7.75 10.29
N PRO A 37 0.79 7.91 10.28
CA PRO A 37 -0.04 7.52 11.42
C PRO A 37 -0.10 5.99 11.64
N ALA A 38 0.14 5.18 10.60
CA ALA A 38 0.09 3.73 10.69
C ALA A 38 1.39 3.09 11.26
N MET A 39 2.52 3.80 11.20
CA MET A 39 3.84 3.27 11.52
C MET A 39 3.97 2.66 12.93
N PRO A 40 3.40 3.23 14.01
CA PRO A 40 3.49 2.62 15.34
C PRO A 40 2.97 1.18 15.40
N GLY A 41 1.89 0.88 14.66
CA GLY A 41 1.35 -0.48 14.57
C GLY A 41 2.28 -1.42 13.79
N TYR A 42 2.93 -0.95 12.73
CA TYR A 42 3.94 -1.72 12.00
C TYR A 42 5.18 -2.04 12.86
N ILE A 43 5.70 -1.06 13.61
CA ILE A 43 6.81 -1.28 14.56
C ILE A 43 6.42 -2.29 15.64
N THR A 44 5.22 -2.13 16.21
CA THR A 44 4.71 -3.04 17.24
C THR A 44 4.55 -4.46 16.73
N LYS A 45 3.94 -4.61 15.55
CA LYS A 45 3.81 -5.91 14.86
C LYS A 45 5.18 -6.55 14.64
N THR A 46 6.15 -5.80 14.13
CA THR A 46 7.50 -6.33 13.88
C THR A 46 8.18 -6.76 15.17
N ALA A 47 8.11 -5.97 16.25
CA ALA A 47 8.67 -6.35 17.54
C ALA A 47 8.07 -7.67 18.07
N LEU A 48 6.75 -7.84 17.98
CA LEU A 48 6.07 -9.08 18.40
C LEU A 48 6.43 -10.28 17.52
N GLN A 49 6.59 -10.09 16.20
CA GLN A 49 7.05 -11.14 15.29
C GLN A 49 8.50 -11.57 15.58
N LEU A 50 9.31 -10.65 16.10
CA LEU A 50 10.69 -10.88 16.55
C LEU A 50 10.80 -11.32 18.02
N GLU A 51 9.68 -11.45 18.74
CA GLU A 51 9.65 -11.85 20.14
C GLU A 51 10.36 -10.84 21.07
N GLN A 52 10.26 -9.56 20.72
CA GLN A 52 10.87 -8.44 21.43
C GLN A 52 9.79 -7.51 21.98
N ALA A 53 10.11 -6.82 23.08
CA ALA A 53 9.27 -5.75 23.60
C ALA A 53 9.18 -4.59 22.58
N PRO A 54 7.98 -4.12 22.21
CA PRO A 54 7.81 -2.94 21.36
C PRO A 54 8.46 -1.71 21.98
N LYS A 55 9.38 -1.07 21.25
CA LYS A 55 10.02 0.19 21.66
C LYS A 55 9.33 1.35 20.94
N LEU A 56 8.23 1.81 21.52
CA LEU A 56 7.47 2.93 20.99
C LEU A 56 7.89 4.23 21.68
N SER A 57 8.68 5.03 21.00
CA SER A 57 8.79 6.46 21.30
C SER A 57 8.16 7.25 20.16
N LEU A 58 7.44 8.33 20.47
CA LEU A 58 6.79 9.16 19.45
C LEU A 58 7.80 9.64 18.40
N THR A 59 8.94 10.15 18.86
CA THR A 59 10.05 10.62 18.01
C THR A 59 10.67 9.50 17.18
N GLY A 60 10.85 8.30 17.75
CA GLY A 60 11.35 7.14 17.03
C GLY A 60 10.38 6.63 15.97
N CYS A 61 9.07 6.65 16.27
CA CYS A 61 8.02 6.27 15.33
C CYS A 61 7.94 7.25 14.17
N LEU A 62 7.93 8.57 14.45
CA LEU A 62 7.93 9.60 13.42
C LEU A 62 9.18 9.52 12.54
N ARG A 63 10.36 9.37 13.14
CA ARG A 63 11.61 9.22 12.37
C ARG A 63 11.58 8.01 11.44
N THR A 64 11.09 6.88 11.94
CA THR A 64 10.94 5.66 11.14
C THR A 64 9.89 5.84 10.04
N ALA A 65 8.78 6.51 10.34
CA ALA A 65 7.73 6.84 9.38
C ALA A 65 8.25 7.69 8.22
N PHE A 66 8.91 8.81 8.51
CA PHE A 66 9.46 9.69 7.47
C PHE A 66 10.54 8.99 6.64
N LYS A 67 11.32 8.09 7.24
CA LYS A 67 12.29 7.26 6.51
C LYS A 67 11.60 6.27 5.57
N ALA A 68 10.45 5.74 5.96
CA ALA A 68 9.70 4.73 5.22
C ALA A 68 8.74 5.30 4.18
N ALA A 69 8.26 6.53 4.36
CA ALA A 69 7.29 7.18 3.50
C ALA A 69 7.70 7.16 2.00
N PRO A 70 8.94 7.52 1.62
CA PRO A 70 9.36 7.41 0.23
C PRO A 70 9.33 5.97 -0.31
N THR A 71 9.74 5.00 0.53
CA THR A 71 9.72 3.58 0.16
C THR A 71 8.30 3.09 -0.12
N ILE A 72 7.33 3.47 0.72
CA ILE A 72 5.92 3.13 0.53
C ILE A 72 5.33 3.84 -0.70
N GLY A 73 5.65 5.12 -0.91
CA GLY A 73 5.23 5.84 -2.11
C GLY A 73 5.71 5.15 -3.40
N VAL A 74 6.97 4.72 -3.44
CA VAL A 74 7.51 3.95 -4.58
C VAL A 74 6.76 2.62 -4.76
N ILE A 75 6.54 1.86 -3.68
CA ILE A 75 5.80 0.59 -3.74
C ILE A 75 4.42 0.80 -4.39
N VAL A 76 3.63 1.74 -3.86
CA VAL A 76 2.27 1.98 -4.36
C VAL A 76 2.29 2.55 -5.78
N GLY A 77 3.21 3.47 -6.09
CA GLY A 77 3.37 4.00 -7.44
C GLY A 77 3.73 2.91 -8.46
N THR A 78 4.68 2.02 -8.11
CA THR A 78 5.02 0.85 -8.94
C THR A 78 3.80 -0.05 -9.13
N GLN A 79 3.06 -0.34 -8.07
CA GLN A 79 1.85 -1.17 -8.16
C GLN A 79 0.80 -0.56 -9.09
N MET A 80 0.55 0.75 -8.99
CA MET A 80 -0.47 1.41 -9.82
C MET A 80 -0.13 1.47 -11.31
N ILE A 81 1.15 1.50 -11.66
CA ILE A 81 1.60 1.50 -13.05
C ILE A 81 1.72 0.07 -13.57
N ALA A 82 2.38 -0.81 -12.83
CA ALA A 82 2.72 -2.15 -13.27
C ALA A 82 1.50 -3.08 -13.28
N GLN A 83 0.62 -3.00 -12.29
CA GLN A 83 -0.51 -3.91 -12.14
C GLN A 83 -1.44 -3.89 -13.37
N PRO A 84 -1.96 -2.73 -13.84
CA PRO A 84 -2.84 -2.72 -15.01
C PRO A 84 -2.12 -3.14 -16.29
N CYS A 85 -0.83 -2.85 -16.41
CA CYS A 85 -0.03 -3.26 -17.57
C CYS A 85 0.14 -4.77 -17.64
N VAL A 86 0.43 -5.40 -16.50
CA VAL A 86 0.60 -6.85 -16.40
C VAL A 86 -0.75 -7.56 -16.56
N GLU A 87 -1.83 -7.04 -15.97
CA GLU A 87 -3.19 -7.58 -16.14
C GLU A 87 -3.65 -7.57 -17.60
N ARG A 88 -3.52 -6.43 -18.29
CA ARG A 88 -3.83 -6.34 -19.73
C ARG A 88 -3.02 -7.33 -20.55
N ARG A 89 -1.75 -7.54 -20.20
CA ARG A 89 -0.90 -8.50 -20.91
C ARG A 89 -1.34 -9.94 -20.67
N PHE A 90 -1.80 -10.29 -19.47
CA PHE A 90 -2.38 -11.61 -19.23
C PHE A 90 -3.70 -11.78 -20.01
N GLN A 91 -4.61 -10.81 -19.91
CA GLN A 91 -5.90 -10.83 -20.62
C GLN A 91 -5.75 -10.95 -22.15
N ASN A 92 -4.77 -10.26 -22.74
CA ASN A 92 -4.54 -10.28 -24.20
C ASN A 92 -3.85 -11.57 -24.70
N ASN A 93 -3.18 -12.33 -23.83
CA ASN A 93 -2.48 -13.55 -24.22
C ASN A 93 -3.30 -14.82 -23.95
N GLU A 94 -4.47 -14.70 -23.33
CA GLU A 94 -5.32 -15.83 -23.01
C GLU A 94 -6.33 -16.08 -24.12
N THR A 95 -6.21 -17.24 -24.76
CA THR A 95 -7.11 -17.73 -25.83
C THR A 95 -8.40 -18.38 -25.29
N GLY A 96 -8.76 -18.14 -24.01
CA GLY A 96 -9.92 -18.73 -23.33
C GLY A 96 -10.44 -17.89 -22.17
N HIS A 97 -11.52 -18.34 -21.52
CA HIS A 97 -12.12 -17.68 -20.35
C HIS A 97 -11.34 -17.98 -19.06
N THR A 98 -10.13 -17.43 -18.92
CA THR A 98 -9.48 -17.45 -17.61
C THR A 98 -10.28 -16.60 -16.64
N PRO A 99 -10.56 -17.10 -15.43
CA PRO A 99 -11.33 -16.35 -14.45
C PRO A 99 -10.54 -15.15 -13.94
N GLU A 100 -11.23 -14.02 -13.71
CA GLU A 100 -10.65 -12.74 -13.30
C GLU A 100 -9.73 -12.83 -12.08
N TRP A 101 -10.09 -13.66 -11.09
CA TRP A 101 -9.28 -13.87 -9.89
C TRP A 101 -7.92 -14.51 -10.19
N ALA A 102 -7.82 -15.35 -11.22
CA ALA A 102 -6.56 -15.99 -11.60
C ALA A 102 -5.64 -14.99 -12.31
N VAL A 103 -6.19 -14.14 -13.18
CA VAL A 103 -5.47 -13.01 -13.78
C VAL A 103 -4.93 -12.09 -12.70
N LEU A 104 -5.78 -11.71 -11.73
CA LEU A 104 -5.40 -10.87 -10.60
C LEU A 104 -4.29 -11.50 -9.74
N ALA A 105 -4.39 -12.79 -9.45
CA ALA A 105 -3.39 -13.49 -8.66
C ALA A 105 -2.03 -13.56 -9.40
N ALA A 106 -2.06 -13.85 -10.70
CA ALA A 106 -0.86 -13.90 -11.53
C ALA A 106 -0.19 -12.52 -11.66
N SER A 107 -0.97 -11.48 -11.96
CA SER A 107 -0.48 -10.10 -12.06
C SER A 107 0.08 -9.61 -10.73
N SER A 108 -0.63 -9.82 -9.63
CA SER A 108 -0.18 -9.45 -8.28
C SER A 108 1.09 -10.20 -7.87
N THR A 109 1.28 -11.44 -8.32
CA THR A 109 2.51 -12.19 -8.09
C THR A 109 3.71 -11.55 -8.77
N VAL A 110 3.56 -11.18 -10.05
CA VAL A 110 4.60 -10.52 -10.86
C VAL A 110 4.93 -9.15 -10.30
N VAL A 111 3.92 -8.33 -10.00
CA VAL A 111 4.10 -6.99 -9.43
C VAL A 111 4.68 -7.06 -8.01
N GLY A 112 4.24 -8.02 -7.21
CA GLY A 112 4.80 -8.28 -5.89
C GLY A 112 6.28 -8.68 -5.95
N ALA A 113 6.66 -9.51 -6.93
CA ALA A 113 8.05 -9.88 -7.14
C ALA A 113 8.89 -8.68 -7.61
N ALA A 114 8.37 -7.87 -8.54
CA ALA A 114 9.04 -6.64 -9.01
C ALA A 114 9.22 -5.62 -7.88
N SER A 115 8.24 -5.53 -6.97
CA SER A 115 8.26 -4.62 -5.81
C SER A 115 9.02 -5.19 -4.60
N ALA A 116 9.48 -6.44 -4.67
CA ALA A 116 10.10 -7.14 -3.55
C ALA A 116 11.31 -6.41 -2.93
N PRO A 117 12.21 -5.76 -3.68
CA PRO A 117 13.30 -4.99 -3.11
C PRO A 117 12.81 -3.88 -2.17
N MET A 118 11.79 -3.14 -2.57
CA MET A 118 11.25 -2.03 -1.78
C MET A 118 10.47 -2.54 -0.57
N PHE A 119 9.72 -3.64 -0.72
CA PHE A 119 9.08 -4.29 0.42
C PHE A 119 10.09 -4.81 1.45
N ALA A 120 11.20 -5.38 1.00
CA ALA A 120 12.27 -5.81 1.89
C ALA A 120 12.90 -4.63 2.62
N VAL A 121 13.14 -3.50 1.94
CA VAL A 121 13.61 -2.26 2.56
C VAL A 121 12.62 -1.77 3.61
N PHE A 122 11.34 -1.66 3.27
CA PHE A 122 10.29 -1.22 4.19
C PHE A 122 10.23 -2.10 5.45
N ASN A 123 10.19 -3.43 5.27
CA ASN A 123 10.15 -4.35 6.41
C ASN A 123 11.40 -4.20 7.28
N GLY A 124 12.59 -4.09 6.66
CA GLY A 124 13.83 -3.83 7.38
C GLY A 124 13.88 -2.49 8.12
N GLN A 125 13.25 -1.43 7.59
CA GLN A 125 13.15 -0.16 8.32
C GLN A 125 12.33 -0.31 9.61
N THR A 126 11.26 -1.12 9.61
CA THR A 126 10.51 -1.44 10.84
C THR A 126 11.32 -2.26 11.85
N MET A 127 12.35 -2.98 11.37
CA MET A 127 13.35 -3.68 12.19
C MET A 127 14.55 -2.79 12.59
N GLY A 128 14.53 -1.50 12.25
CA GLY A 128 15.62 -0.56 12.53
C GLY A 128 16.84 -0.72 11.61
N TRP A 129 16.70 -1.36 10.45
CA TRP A 129 17.81 -1.57 9.52
C TRP A 129 18.01 -0.41 8.53
N SER A 130 19.19 -0.40 7.91
CA SER A 130 19.47 0.42 6.74
C SER A 130 18.92 -0.25 5.47
N PRO A 131 18.57 0.53 4.41
CA PRO A 131 18.10 -0.04 3.15
C PRO A 131 19.08 -1.07 2.57
N LEU A 132 20.38 -0.78 2.61
CA LEU A 132 21.41 -1.69 2.11
C LEU A 132 21.43 -3.01 2.87
N LYS A 133 21.28 -2.99 4.21
CA LYS A 133 21.19 -4.21 5.01
C LYS A 133 19.94 -5.02 4.64
N SER A 134 18.81 -4.36 4.41
CA SER A 134 17.57 -5.01 3.98
C SER A 134 17.72 -5.69 2.61
N LEU A 135 18.32 -5.00 1.63
CA LEU A 135 18.53 -5.52 0.29
C LEU A 135 19.52 -6.70 0.27
N ARG A 136 20.59 -6.64 1.05
CA ARG A 136 21.55 -7.75 1.20
C ARG A 136 20.92 -9.02 1.80
N LYS A 137 19.79 -8.88 2.50
CA LYS A 137 19.04 -10.01 3.06
C LYS A 137 17.98 -10.55 2.11
N LEU A 138 17.66 -9.84 1.02
CA LEU A 138 16.68 -10.26 0.03
C LEU A 138 17.13 -11.57 -0.64
N CYS A 139 16.25 -12.57 -0.60
CA CYS A 139 16.43 -13.83 -1.32
C CYS A 139 15.12 -14.25 -1.96
N ILE A 140 15.17 -15.26 -2.84
CA ILE A 140 14.00 -15.77 -3.57
C ILE A 140 12.86 -16.15 -2.61
N LYS A 141 13.18 -16.76 -1.47
CA LYS A 141 12.19 -17.12 -0.44
C LYS A 141 11.46 -15.89 0.12
N GLN A 142 12.17 -14.79 0.33
CA GLN A 142 11.55 -13.54 0.80
C GLN A 142 10.72 -12.87 -0.29
N ALA A 143 11.17 -12.90 -1.54
CA ALA A 143 10.38 -12.43 -2.68
C ALA A 143 9.06 -13.22 -2.80
N ALA A 144 9.10 -14.55 -2.63
CA ALA A 144 7.91 -15.38 -2.62
C ALA A 144 6.93 -15.01 -1.48
N TYR A 145 7.42 -14.75 -0.27
CA TYR A 145 6.57 -14.27 0.82
C TYR A 145 5.96 -12.90 0.53
N ILE A 146 6.71 -12.00 -0.11
CA ILE A 146 6.20 -10.69 -0.52
C ILE A 146 5.10 -10.86 -1.57
N SER A 147 5.34 -11.63 -2.64
CA SER A 147 4.31 -11.90 -3.66
C SER A 147 3.06 -12.52 -3.05
N CYS A 148 3.20 -13.52 -2.17
CA CYS A 148 2.07 -14.15 -1.48
C CYS A 148 1.28 -13.13 -0.64
N LYS A 149 1.96 -12.30 0.15
CA LYS A 149 1.34 -11.22 0.93
C LYS A 149 0.59 -10.24 0.03
N GLU A 150 1.16 -9.85 -1.11
CA GLU A 150 0.53 -8.91 -2.05
C GLU A 150 -0.71 -9.51 -2.73
N VAL A 151 -0.65 -10.76 -3.18
CA VAL A 151 -1.83 -11.46 -3.74
C VAL A 151 -2.98 -11.47 -2.72
N LEU A 152 -2.67 -11.82 -1.47
CA LEU A 152 -3.66 -11.85 -0.38
C LEU A 152 -4.17 -10.45 -0.01
N PHE A 153 -3.29 -9.45 -0.05
CA PHE A 153 -3.65 -8.06 0.20
C PHE A 153 -4.59 -7.51 -0.88
N VAL A 154 -4.27 -7.72 -2.15
CA VAL A 154 -5.10 -7.31 -3.29
C VAL A 154 -6.46 -8.03 -3.25
N GLY A 155 -6.46 -9.34 -2.97
CA GLY A 155 -7.70 -10.08 -2.76
C GLY A 155 -8.56 -9.52 -1.62
N GLY A 156 -7.94 -9.10 -0.51
CA GLY A 156 -8.65 -8.44 0.58
C GLY A 156 -9.14 -7.02 0.26
N ILE A 157 -8.41 -6.26 -0.57
CA ILE A 157 -8.85 -4.94 -1.02
C ILE A 157 -10.08 -5.03 -1.92
N GLN A 158 -10.28 -6.11 -2.67
CA GLN A 158 -11.52 -6.27 -3.45
C GLN A 158 -12.78 -6.25 -2.56
N ALA A 159 -12.66 -6.62 -1.29
CA ALA A 159 -13.76 -6.48 -0.33
C ALA A 159 -14.12 -5.01 -0.05
N ARG A 160 -13.22 -4.05 -0.28
CA ARG A 160 -13.45 -2.61 -0.04
C ARG A 160 -14.68 -2.09 -0.78
N GLY A 161 -14.87 -2.49 -2.05
CA GLY A 161 -16.04 -2.06 -2.84
C GLY A 161 -17.36 -2.49 -2.19
N ARG A 162 -17.45 -3.78 -1.83
CA ARG A 162 -18.60 -4.34 -1.13
C ARG A 162 -18.83 -3.71 0.25
N VAL A 163 -17.73 -3.44 0.98
CA VAL A 163 -17.81 -2.75 2.27
C VAL A 163 -18.36 -1.34 2.09
N ARG A 164 -17.87 -0.58 1.09
CA ARG A 164 -18.36 0.75 0.77
C ARG A 164 -19.85 0.72 0.48
N GLU A 165 -20.30 -0.17 -0.41
CA GLU A 165 -21.72 -0.35 -0.74
C GLU A 165 -22.57 -0.65 0.50
N ALA A 166 -22.07 -1.48 1.40
CA ALA A 166 -22.78 -1.85 2.63
C ALA A 166 -22.87 -0.72 3.67
N ILE A 167 -21.87 0.16 3.74
CA ILE A 167 -21.83 1.24 4.76
C ILE A 167 -22.36 2.58 4.24
N SER A 168 -22.31 2.83 2.93
CA SER A 168 -22.80 4.07 2.32
C SER A 168 -24.21 4.47 2.77
N PRO A 169 -25.19 3.54 2.90
CA PRO A 169 -26.56 3.88 3.32
C PRO A 169 -26.67 4.44 4.75
N VAL A 170 -25.70 4.12 5.63
CA VAL A 170 -25.73 4.51 7.04
C VAL A 170 -24.73 5.61 7.38
N THR A 171 -23.89 6.01 6.43
CA THR A 171 -22.91 7.10 6.60
C THR A 171 -23.47 8.43 6.10
N LYS A 172 -23.15 9.52 6.82
CA LYS A 172 -23.63 10.86 6.49
C LYS A 172 -22.98 11.47 5.23
N THR A 173 -21.81 10.99 4.82
CA THR A 173 -21.07 11.51 3.65
C THR A 173 -20.26 10.42 2.97
N ASN A 174 -20.04 10.58 1.66
CA ASN A 174 -19.18 9.69 0.85
C ASN A 174 -17.76 9.59 1.42
N ARG A 175 -17.22 10.69 1.94
CA ARG A 175 -15.87 10.72 2.54
C ARG A 175 -15.74 9.81 3.76
N VAL A 176 -16.77 9.78 4.62
CA VAL A 176 -16.79 8.90 5.79
C VAL A 176 -16.94 7.44 5.37
N ALA A 177 -17.81 7.16 4.38
CA ALA A 177 -17.92 5.83 3.78
C ALA A 177 -16.57 5.36 3.21
N ASP A 178 -15.89 6.22 2.45
CA ASP A 178 -14.63 5.86 1.81
C ASP A 178 -13.48 5.63 2.79
N ALA A 179 -13.41 6.42 3.87
CA ALA A 179 -12.45 6.22 4.94
C ALA A 179 -12.73 4.94 5.74
N ALA A 180 -13.99 4.65 6.07
CA ALA A 180 -14.38 3.44 6.79
C ALA A 180 -14.20 2.17 5.93
N ALA A 181 -14.58 2.21 4.65
CA ALA A 181 -14.29 1.14 3.71
C ALA A 181 -12.78 0.96 3.52
N GLY A 182 -12.03 2.05 3.44
CA GLY A 182 -10.57 2.05 3.44
C GLY A 182 -9.99 1.36 4.68
N PHE A 183 -10.53 1.66 5.87
CA PHE A 183 -10.12 1.02 7.11
C PHE A 183 -10.37 -0.49 7.10
N ILE A 184 -11.60 -0.90 6.80
CA ILE A 184 -11.98 -2.31 6.85
C ILE A 184 -11.24 -3.09 5.75
N GLY A 185 -11.20 -2.59 4.52
CA GLY A 185 -10.47 -3.20 3.41
C GLY A 185 -8.98 -3.31 3.69
N GLY A 186 -8.37 -2.25 4.25
CA GLY A 186 -6.98 -2.26 4.68
C GLY A 186 -6.72 -3.29 5.79
N ALA A 187 -7.59 -3.37 6.80
CA ALA A 187 -7.47 -4.35 7.88
C ALA A 187 -7.59 -5.80 7.35
N ILE A 188 -8.58 -6.08 6.50
CA ILE A 188 -8.78 -7.41 5.90
C ILE A 188 -7.60 -7.79 5.01
N GLY A 189 -7.23 -6.94 4.05
CA GLY A 189 -6.12 -7.23 3.14
C GLY A 189 -4.81 -7.46 3.88
N THR A 190 -4.49 -6.62 4.86
CA THR A 190 -3.28 -6.82 5.66
C THR A 190 -3.35 -8.04 6.55
N GLY A 191 -4.54 -8.43 6.99
CA GLY A 191 -4.75 -9.61 7.81
C GLY A 191 -4.60 -10.92 7.06
N LEU A 192 -5.14 -11.01 5.85
CA LEU A 192 -4.96 -12.18 4.97
C LEU A 192 -3.47 -12.39 4.66
N GLY A 193 -2.73 -11.33 4.38
CA GLY A 193 -1.28 -11.39 4.11
C GLY A 193 -0.39 -11.57 5.36
N HIS A 194 -0.93 -11.52 6.58
CA HIS A 194 -0.14 -11.48 7.82
C HIS A 194 0.76 -12.71 8.06
N PRO A 195 0.33 -13.96 7.75
CA PRO A 195 1.21 -15.12 7.87
C PRO A 195 2.47 -15.03 6.98
N ALA A 196 2.30 -14.61 5.72
CA ALA A 196 3.40 -14.45 4.78
C ALA A 196 4.35 -13.32 5.21
N ASP A 197 3.78 -12.23 5.69
CA ASP A 197 4.52 -11.11 6.25
C ASP A 197 5.31 -11.50 7.53
N THR A 198 4.74 -12.31 8.41
CA THR A 198 5.45 -12.83 9.58
C THR A 198 6.60 -13.75 9.16
N ALA A 199 6.38 -14.61 8.17
CA ALA A 199 7.42 -15.47 7.63
C ALA A 199 8.56 -14.64 7.00
N LEU A 200 8.24 -13.55 6.30
CA LEU A 200 9.20 -12.58 5.77
C LEU A 200 10.04 -11.95 6.89
N THR A 201 9.41 -11.36 7.90
CA THR A 201 10.11 -10.70 9.01
C THR A 201 11.07 -11.65 9.72
N ARG A 202 10.60 -12.84 10.07
CA ARG A 202 11.42 -13.84 10.77
C ARG A 202 12.55 -14.34 9.90
N THR A 203 12.29 -14.61 8.61
CA THR A 203 13.32 -15.04 7.66
C THR A 203 14.39 -13.96 7.46
N GLN A 204 14.01 -12.69 7.35
CA GLN A 204 14.96 -11.60 7.27
C GLN A 204 15.84 -11.55 8.52
N ALA A 205 15.25 -11.67 9.71
CA ALA A 205 15.94 -11.68 10.99
C ALA A 205 16.77 -12.95 11.26
N GLY A 206 16.71 -13.96 10.40
CA GLY A 206 17.40 -15.24 10.60
C GLY A 206 16.75 -16.12 11.68
N LEU A 207 15.48 -15.89 11.98
CA LEU A 207 14.70 -16.65 12.97
C LEU A 207 13.89 -17.78 12.31
N PRO A 208 13.70 -18.92 12.99
CA PRO A 208 12.86 -20.00 12.48
C PRO A 208 11.37 -19.60 12.50
N THR A 209 10.63 -19.99 11.47
CA THR A 209 9.18 -19.77 11.38
C THR A 209 8.42 -21.04 11.76
N ARG A 210 7.54 -20.96 12.76
CA ARG A 210 6.64 -22.04 13.20
C ARG A 210 5.19 -21.57 13.07
N LEU A 211 4.24 -22.49 12.96
CA LEU A 211 2.82 -22.16 12.81
C LEU A 211 2.32 -21.20 13.91
N VAL A 212 2.70 -21.45 15.16
CA VAL A 212 2.36 -20.60 16.31
C VAL A 212 2.86 -19.15 16.17
N HIS A 213 3.90 -18.91 15.37
CA HIS A 213 4.43 -17.56 15.17
C HIS A 213 3.67 -16.78 14.09
N LEU A 214 3.00 -17.45 13.14
CA LEU A 214 2.44 -16.81 11.94
C LEU A 214 1.40 -15.72 12.23
N TRP A 215 0.75 -15.78 13.40
CA TRP A 215 -0.25 -14.82 13.83
C TRP A 215 0.26 -13.83 14.88
N ARG A 216 1.53 -13.91 15.29
CA ARG A 216 2.09 -12.94 16.25
C ARG A 216 2.08 -11.54 15.64
N GLY A 217 1.57 -10.58 16.41
CA GLY A 217 1.42 -9.19 15.96
C GLY A 217 0.29 -8.96 14.95
N CYS A 218 -0.66 -9.88 14.80
CA CYS A 218 -1.79 -9.70 13.88
C CYS A 218 -2.69 -8.50 14.27
N VAL A 219 -3.02 -8.33 15.55
CA VAL A 219 -3.86 -7.22 16.01
C VAL A 219 -3.26 -5.85 15.64
N PRO A 220 -2.00 -5.52 16.02
CA PRO A 220 -1.40 -4.25 15.61
C PRO A 220 -1.21 -4.15 14.09
N ARG A 221 -1.05 -5.28 13.37
CA ARG A 221 -1.02 -5.29 11.90
C ARG A 221 -2.35 -4.83 11.31
N PHE A 222 -3.47 -5.37 11.79
CA PHE A 222 -4.80 -5.10 11.25
C PHE A 222 -5.16 -3.65 11.50
N ILE A 223 -4.91 -3.15 12.72
CA ILE A 223 -5.12 -1.75 13.07
C ILE A 223 -4.25 -0.85 12.18
N ALA A 224 -2.95 -1.16 12.02
CA ALA A 224 -2.07 -0.37 11.15
C ALA A 224 -2.53 -0.38 9.69
N GLY A 225 -2.99 -1.53 9.19
CA GLY A 225 -3.53 -1.68 7.85
C GLY A 225 -4.80 -0.86 7.65
N GLY A 226 -5.70 -0.86 8.63
CA GLY A 226 -6.91 -0.06 8.59
C GLY A 226 -6.62 1.44 8.68
N VAL A 227 -5.77 1.87 9.61
CA VAL A 227 -5.36 3.29 9.70
C VAL A 227 -4.72 3.74 8.39
N PHE A 228 -3.82 2.94 7.81
CA PHE A 228 -3.23 3.22 6.51
C PHE A 228 -4.31 3.36 5.42
N GLY A 229 -5.24 2.41 5.33
CA GLY A 229 -6.30 2.44 4.31
C GLY A 229 -7.24 3.63 4.43
N ALA A 230 -7.63 3.99 5.67
CA ALA A 230 -8.46 5.16 5.93
C ALA A 230 -7.73 6.46 5.53
N CYS A 231 -6.50 6.64 6.01
CA CYS A 231 -5.69 7.82 5.69
C CYS A 231 -5.39 7.91 4.19
N PHE A 232 -5.08 6.79 3.54
CA PHE A 232 -4.86 6.73 2.10
C PHE A 232 -6.09 7.23 1.34
N ALA A 233 -7.29 6.70 1.65
CA ALA A 233 -8.53 7.15 1.02
C ALA A 233 -8.76 8.65 1.23
N THR A 234 -8.61 9.14 2.46
CA THR A 234 -8.78 10.57 2.77
C THR A 234 -7.80 11.46 2.01
N VAL A 235 -6.51 11.10 1.96
CA VAL A 235 -5.51 11.91 1.25
C VAL A 235 -5.73 11.86 -0.26
N CYS A 236 -6.11 10.71 -0.83
CA CYS A 236 -6.49 10.63 -2.24
C CYS A 236 -7.63 11.59 -2.58
N HIS A 237 -8.69 11.69 -1.75
CA HIS A 237 -9.76 12.66 -1.97
C HIS A 237 -9.28 14.12 -1.89
N ILE A 238 -8.36 14.43 -0.99
CA ILE A 238 -7.80 15.79 -0.89
C ILE A 238 -6.98 16.14 -2.14
N LEU A 239 -6.28 15.15 -2.70
CA LEU A 239 -5.40 15.33 -3.85
C LEU A 239 -6.13 15.25 -5.20
N ASN A 240 -7.33 14.67 -5.26
CA ASN A 240 -8.12 14.54 -6.47
C ASN A 240 -9.27 15.58 -6.47
N PRO A 241 -9.17 16.65 -7.27
CA PRO A 241 -10.13 17.76 -7.25
C PRO A 241 -11.51 17.41 -7.82
N GLU A 242 -11.72 16.21 -8.38
CA GLU A 242 -13.01 15.77 -8.93
C GLU A 242 -14.03 15.35 -7.85
N ASP A 243 -13.59 15.11 -6.61
CA ASP A 243 -14.46 14.76 -5.45
C ASP A 243 -14.82 15.97 -4.56
N ALA A 244 -14.64 17.20 -5.07
CA ALA A 244 -14.89 18.44 -4.34
C ALA A 244 -16.31 19.01 -4.51
N GLU A 245 -17.15 18.37 -5.33
CA GLU A 245 -18.58 18.69 -5.50
C GLU A 245 -19.49 17.87 -4.57
#